data_AF-A0A4Y8C1I1-F1
#
_entry.id   AF-A0A4Y8C1I1-F1
#
_cell.length_a   1.000
_cell.length_b   1.000
_cell.length_c   1.000
_cell.angle_alpha   90.00
_cell.angle_beta   90.00
_cell.angle_gamma   90.00
#
_symmetry.space_group_name_H-M   'P 1'
#
loop_
_entity.id
_entity.type
_entity.pdbx_description
1 polymer ?
#
loop_
_entity_poly.entity_id
_entity_poly.type
_entity_poly.pdbx_seq_one_letter_code
_entity_poly.pdbx_strand_id
1 'polypeptide(L)' 'QDQADAWITWIDWSKSNPDIGTAVAIEKDLVVYRTFNVVAKEGASKETQDFIAYLSSKEAKEIFKKYGWRE' A
#
# COMPACT_ATOMS: atom_id res chain seq x y z
N GLN A 1 -7.93 10.68 -26.38
CA GLN A 1 -7.81 10.08 -25.03
C GLN A 1 -6.39 10.35 -24.57
N ASP A 2 -6.14 10.43 -23.25
CA ASP A 2 -5.12 11.25 -22.56
C ASP A 2 -5.67 12.64 -22.17
N GLN A 3 -6.61 12.65 -21.22
CA GLN A 3 -7.27 13.88 -20.75
C GLN A 3 -6.58 14.52 -19.53
N ALA A 4 -5.50 13.91 -19.03
CA ALA A 4 -4.77 14.40 -17.87
C ALA A 4 -3.27 14.14 -18.04
N ASP A 5 -2.45 15.15 -17.75
CA ASP A 5 -0.99 15.07 -17.86
C ASP A 5 -0.36 14.37 -16.64
N ALA A 6 -1.00 14.47 -15.48
CA ALA A 6 -0.50 13.91 -14.22
C ALA A 6 -1.65 13.52 -13.28
N TRP A 7 -1.37 12.57 -12.39
CA TRP A 7 -2.31 12.12 -11.37
C TRP A 7 -1.60 11.97 -10.02
N ILE A 8 -2.10 12.67 -8.99
CA ILE A 8 -1.62 12.50 -7.61
C ILE A 8 -2.23 11.23 -7.05
N THR A 9 -1.40 10.22 -6.85
CA THR A 9 -1.78 8.89 -6.37
C THR A 9 -0.68 8.32 -5.46
N TRP A 10 -0.80 7.05 -5.09
CA TRP A 10 0.08 6.37 -4.15
C TRP A 10 1.14 5.50 -4.85
N ILE A 11 2.27 5.31 -4.18
CA ILE A 11 3.41 4.56 -4.73
C ILE A 11 3.08 3.09 -5.01
N ASP A 12 2.18 2.49 -4.23
CA ASP A 12 1.72 1.11 -4.40
C ASP A 12 0.94 0.92 -5.71
N TRP A 13 0.19 1.94 -6.15
CA TRP A 13 -0.49 1.89 -7.44
C TRP A 13 0.52 1.83 -8.60
N SER A 14 1.56 2.67 -8.56
CA SER A 14 2.61 2.65 -9.59
C SER A 14 3.43 1.37 -9.55
N LYS A 15 3.74 0.82 -8.37
CA LYS A 15 4.44 -0.47 -8.23
C LYS A 15 3.63 -1.65 -8.79
N SER A 16 2.30 -1.58 -8.70
CA SER A 16 1.39 -2.62 -9.21
C SER A 16 1.15 -2.49 -10.72
N ASN A 17 1.32 -1.29 -11.29
CA ASN A 17 1.08 -0.98 -12.69
C ASN A 17 2.32 -0.31 -13.32
N PRO A 18 3.48 -1.00 -13.34
CA PRO A 18 4.74 -0.38 -13.76
C PRO A 18 4.73 0.10 -15.22
N ASP A 19 3.86 -0.46 -16.05
CA ASP A 19 3.74 -0.13 -17.47
C ASP A 19 2.77 1.04 -17.75
N ILE A 20 2.11 1.58 -16.72
CA ILE A 20 1.13 2.67 -16.85
C ILE A 20 1.69 3.96 -16.24
N GLY A 21 2.30 4.77 -17.10
CA GLY A 21 2.84 6.09 -16.74
C GLY A 21 4.25 6.03 -16.15
N THR A 22 4.69 7.13 -15.52
CA THR A 22 6.01 7.23 -14.89
C THR A 22 5.87 7.94 -13.55
N ALA A 23 6.35 7.29 -12.48
CA ALA A 23 6.29 7.86 -11.14
C ALA A 23 7.32 8.97 -10.96
N VAL A 24 6.87 10.11 -10.41
CA VAL A 24 7.71 11.24 -10.00
C VAL A 24 7.53 11.44 -8.50
N ALA A 25 8.63 11.55 -7.77
CA ALA A 25 8.59 11.76 -6.32
C ALA A 25 8.22 13.21 -6.00
N ILE A 26 7.29 13.40 -5.06
CA ILE A 26 6.99 14.69 -4.44
C ILE A 26 8.16 15.11 -3.54
N GLU A 27 8.41 16.41 -3.43
CA GLU A 27 9.42 17.01 -2.56
C GLU A 27 9.24 16.57 -1.09
N LYS A 28 10.36 16.38 -0.38
CA LYS A 28 10.36 15.77 0.96
C LYS A 28 9.65 16.60 2.03
N ASP A 29 9.58 17.90 1.84
CA ASP A 29 8.90 18.86 2.71
C ASP A 29 7.40 19.01 2.39
N LEU A 30 6.92 18.43 1.28
CA LEU A 30 5.53 18.49 0.83
C LEU A 30 4.81 17.14 0.87
N VAL A 31 5.54 16.03 0.73
CA VAL A 31 4.96 14.69 0.61
C VAL A 31 4.18 14.28 1.86
N VAL A 32 3.03 13.63 1.67
CA VAL A 32 2.22 13.05 2.74
C VAL A 32 2.27 11.53 2.73
N TYR A 33 2.17 10.93 3.92
CA TYR A 33 2.13 9.49 4.10
C TYR A 33 0.79 9.09 4.74
N ARG A 34 0.18 8.02 4.23
CA ARG A 34 -1.04 7.42 4.79
C ARG A 34 -0.86 5.92 5.00
N THR A 35 -1.64 5.37 5.92
CA THR A 35 -1.49 3.99 6.41
C THR A 35 -2.39 3.01 5.68
N PHE A 36 -1.93 1.77 5.57
CA PHE A 36 -2.81 0.59 5.48
C PHE A 36 -3.26 0.20 6.90
N ASN A 37 -4.54 -0.14 7.08
CA ASN A 37 -5.07 -0.62 8.35
C ASN A 37 -6.19 -1.66 8.13
N VAL A 38 -6.42 -2.49 9.16
CA VAL A 38 -7.47 -3.51 9.17
C VAL A 38 -8.15 -3.52 10.54
N VAL A 39 -9.44 -3.88 10.56
CA VAL A 39 -10.20 -4.12 11.78
C VAL A 39 -11.00 -5.40 11.62
N ALA A 40 -10.97 -6.27 12.63
CA ALA A 40 -11.79 -7.47 12.65
C ALA A 40 -13.23 -7.12 13.02
N LYS A 41 -14.20 -7.87 12.51
CA LYS A 41 -15.57 -7.77 13.03
C LYS A 41 -15.62 -8.20 14.51
N GLU A 42 -16.60 -7.70 15.25
CA GLU A 42 -16.93 -8.23 16.58
C GLU A 42 -17.20 -9.75 16.50
N GLY A 43 -16.63 -10.51 17.43
CA GLY A 43 -16.73 -11.97 17.44
C GLY A 43 -16.08 -12.66 16.23
N ALA A 44 -15.04 -12.07 15.63
CA ALA A 44 -14.29 -12.68 14.54
C ALA A 44 -13.76 -14.07 14.91
N SER A 45 -13.78 -14.99 13.93
CA SER A 45 -13.29 -16.36 14.14
C SER A 45 -11.79 -16.36 14.42
N LYS A 46 -11.30 -17.46 14.99
CA LYS A 46 -9.87 -17.62 15.26
C LYS A 46 -9.04 -17.51 13.98
N GLU A 47 -9.50 -18.09 12.89
CA GLU A 47 -8.83 -18.05 11.58
C GLU A 47 -8.71 -16.61 11.05
N THR A 48 -9.70 -15.76 11.32
CA THR A 48 -9.64 -14.34 10.96
C THR A 48 -8.56 -13.62 11.76
N GLN A 49 -8.51 -13.87 13.07
CA GLN A 49 -7.51 -13.27 13.96
C GLN A 49 -6.09 -13.75 13.59
N ASP A 50 -5.94 -15.03 13.29
CA ASP A 50 -4.68 -15.63 12.85
C ASP A 50 -4.20 -15.01 11.52
N PHE A 51 -5.10 -14.74 10.58
CA PHE A 51 -4.75 -14.07 9.33
C PHE A 51 -4.33 -12.60 9.55
N ILE A 52 -5.02 -11.86 10.42
CA ILE A 52 -4.61 -10.49 10.79
C ILE A 52 -3.21 -10.50 11.43
N ALA A 53 -2.92 -11.48 12.29
CA ALA A 53 -1.58 -11.65 12.85
C ALA A 53 -0.54 -11.95 11.76
N TYR A 54 -0.90 -12.78 10.77
CA TYR A 54 -0.05 -13.07 9.61
C TYR A 54 0.30 -11.80 8.80
N LEU A 55 -0.60 -10.82 8.68
CA LEU A 55 -0.30 -9.56 7.99
C LEU A 55 0.87 -8.79 8.63
N SER A 56 1.24 -9.10 9.88
CA SER A 56 2.40 -8.54 10.59
C SER A 56 3.63 -9.47 10.60
N SER A 57 3.58 -10.59 9.88
CA SER A 57 4.70 -11.54 9.80
C SER A 57 5.85 -10.99 8.95
N LYS A 58 7.04 -11.60 9.05
CA LYS A 58 8.19 -11.22 8.21
C LYS A 58 7.87 -11.42 6.73
N GLU A 59 7.19 -12.51 6.41
CA GLU A 59 6.78 -12.85 5.05
C GLU A 59 5.83 -11.80 4.47
N ALA A 60 4.80 -11.40 5.23
CA ALA A 60 3.86 -10.37 4.81
C ALA A 60 4.57 -9.02 4.62
N LYS A 61 5.45 -8.62 5.55
CA LYS A 61 6.23 -7.38 5.43
C LYS A 61 7.08 -7.33 4.18
N GLU A 62 7.74 -8.42 3.80
CA GLU A 62 8.50 -8.48 2.56
C GLU A 62 7.62 -8.39 1.30
N ILE A 63 6.39 -8.89 1.35
CA ILE A 63 5.41 -8.69 0.27
C ILE A 63 4.98 -7.22 0.22
N PHE A 64 4.57 -6.62 1.34
CA PHE A 64 4.16 -5.22 1.43
C PHE A 64 5.26 -4.27 0.92
N LYS A 65 6.52 -4.53 1.29
CA LYS A 65 7.68 -3.76 0.85
C LYS A 65 7.89 -3.77 -0.67
N LYS A 66 7.60 -4.87 -1.37
CA LYS A 66 7.68 -4.93 -2.85
C LYS A 66 6.74 -3.92 -3.51
N TYR A 67 5.60 -3.65 -2.88
CA TYR A 67 4.62 -2.66 -3.31
C TYR A 67 4.86 -1.27 -2.72
N GLY A 68 5.95 -1.03 -1.98
CA GLY A 68 6.29 0.30 -1.47
C GLY A 68 5.65 0.67 -0.13
N TRP A 69 4.90 -0.24 0.50
CA TRP A 69 4.48 -0.09 1.90
C TRP A 69 5.69 -0.23 2.84
N ARG A 70 5.70 0.53 3.93
CA ARG A 70 6.82 0.62 4.86
C ARG A 70 6.33 0.59 6.31
N GLU A 71 7.19 0.11 7.21
CA GLU A 71 7.05 0.30 8.66
C GLU A 71 7.47 1.70 9.10
#